data_AF-A0AAP7LUW3-F1
#
_entry.id   AF-A0AAP7LUW3-F1
#
_cell.length_a   1.000
_cell.length_b   1.000
_cell.length_c   1.000
_cell.angle_alpha   90.00
_cell.angle_beta   90.00
_cell.angle_gamma   90.00
#
_symmetry.space_group_name_H-M   'P 1'
#
loop_
_entity.id
_entity.type
_entity.pdbx_description
1 polymer ?
#
loop_
_entity_poly.entity_id
_entity_poly.type
_entity_poly.pdbx_seq_one_letter_code
_entity_poly.pdbx_strand_id
1 'polypeptide(L)' 'MKFQAAYSYLKRGYDIKLPEWGGFWRWNKDTQTIDIYTRENEILDIRETKDVDYTIGFTFRDDWELVK' A
#
# COMPACT_ATOMS: atom_id res chain seq x y z
N MET A 1 3.14 -7.43 -9.49
CA MET A 1 3.85 -6.37 -10.24
C MET A 1 4.89 -5.74 -9.34
N LYS A 2 5.97 -5.20 -9.92
CA LYS A 2 6.99 -4.46 -9.15
C LYS A 2 6.36 -3.27 -8.43
N PHE A 3 6.83 -2.96 -7.22
CA PHE A 3 6.30 -1.84 -6.45
C PHE A 3 6.38 -0.50 -7.21
N GLN A 4 7.42 -0.25 -8.02
CA GLN A 4 7.51 0.98 -8.82
C GLN A 4 6.28 1.17 -9.74
N ALA A 5 5.81 0.09 -10.37
CA ALA A 5 4.61 0.11 -11.19
C ALA A 5 3.37 0.30 -10.30
N ALA A 6 3.29 -0.45 -9.19
CA ALA A 6 2.18 -0.35 -8.24
C ALA A 6 2.03 1.07 -7.66
N TYR A 7 3.14 1.72 -7.29
CA TYR A 7 3.18 3.10 -6.81
C TYR A 7 2.73 4.13 -7.86
N SER A 8 3.00 3.85 -9.15
CA SER A 8 2.47 4.67 -10.24
C SER A 8 0.95 4.53 -10.38
N TYR A 9 0.40 3.35 -10.13
CA TYR A 9 -1.05 3.11 -10.09
C TYR A 9 -1.71 3.72 -8.86
N LEU A 10 -1.07 3.63 -7.68
CA LEU A 10 -1.49 4.32 -6.46
C LEU A 10 -1.75 5.80 -6.72
N LYS A 11 -0.76 6.51 -7.28
CA LYS A 11 -0.90 7.94 -7.60
C LYS A 11 -2.00 8.27 -8.62
N ARG A 12 -2.43 7.29 -9.41
CA ARG A 12 -3.55 7.41 -10.37
C ARG A 12 -4.91 7.11 -9.73
N GLY A 13 -4.95 6.77 -8.44
CA GLY A 13 -6.17 6.50 -7.68
C GLY A 13 -6.59 5.04 -7.65
N TYR A 14 -5.72 4.11 -8.07
CA TYR A 14 -5.97 2.68 -7.91
C TYR A 14 -5.46 2.20 -6.56
N ASP A 15 -6.17 1.26 -5.96
CA ASP A 15 -5.68 0.56 -4.78
C ASP A 15 -4.79 -0.61 -5.18
N ILE A 16 -3.77 -0.88 -4.36
CA ILE A 16 -2.85 -2.00 -4.57
C ILE A 16 -2.82 -2.90 -3.35
N LYS A 17 -2.55 -4.19 -3.54
CA LYS A 17 -2.37 -5.15 -2.44
C LYS A 17 -1.31 -6.20 -2.76
N LEU A 18 -0.82 -6.85 -1.73
CA LEU A 18 -0.12 -8.13 -1.88
C LEU A 18 -1.15 -9.28 -1.88
N PRO A 19 -0.91 -10.38 -2.60
CA PRO A 19 -1.91 -11.43 -2.81
C PRO A 19 -2.51 -11.98 -1.51
N GLU A 20 -1.65 -12.22 -0.51
CA GLU A 20 -2.00 -12.78 0.79
C GLU A 20 -2.55 -11.75 1.79
N TRP A 21 -2.40 -10.45 1.51
CA TRP A 21 -2.85 -9.42 2.43
C TRP A 21 -4.36 -9.22 2.34
N GLY A 22 -5.01 -9.26 3.50
CA GLY A 22 -6.43 -8.96 3.66
C GLY A 22 -6.76 -7.47 3.57
N GLY A 23 -5.74 -6.62 3.49
CA GLY A 23 -5.83 -5.18 3.34
C GLY A 23 -5.35 -4.69 1.97
N PHE A 24 -5.28 -3.37 1.81
CA PHE A 24 -4.77 -2.72 0.61
C PHE A 24 -4.12 -1.38 0.95
N TRP A 25 -3.33 -0.86 0.02
CA TRP A 25 -2.71 0.45 0.12
C TRP A 25 -3.42 1.38 -0.86
N ARG A 26 -3.63 2.63 -0.43
CA ARG A 26 -4.29 3.67 -1.21
C ARG A 26 -3.49 4.96 -1.17
N TRP A 27 -3.48 5.71 -2.26
CA TRP A 27 -2.88 7.03 -2.29
C TRP A 27 -3.83 8.06 -1.68
N ASN A 28 -3.38 8.71 -0.62
CA ASN A 28 -4.11 9.81 0.00
C ASN A 28 -3.71 11.12 -0.69
N LYS A 29 -4.67 11.79 -1.33
CA LYS A 29 -4.43 13.03 -2.07
C LYS A 29 -4.25 14.25 -1.16
N ASP A 30 -4.82 14.21 0.04
CA ASP A 30 -4.80 15.33 0.98
C ASP A 30 -3.46 15.40 1.71
N THR A 31 -2.93 14.24 2.13
CA THR A 31 -1.63 14.13 2.82
C THR A 31 -0.46 13.85 1.88
N GLN A 32 -0.73 13.49 0.62
CA GLN A 32 0.26 13.04 -0.36
C GLN A 32 1.08 11.84 0.13
N THR A 33 0.45 10.94 0.88
CA THR A 33 1.06 9.73 1.45
C THR A 33 0.27 8.48 1.08
N ILE A 34 0.67 7.33 1.63
CA ILE A 34 -0.03 6.06 1.45
C ILE A 34 -0.83 5.79 2.72
N ASP A 35 -2.12 5.56 2.57
CA ASP A 35 -2.98 4.99 3.60
C ASP A 35 -2.94 3.47 3.48
N ILE A 36 -2.65 2.79 4.58
CA ILE A 36 -2.66 1.34 4.71
C ILE A 36 -3.97 0.94 5.35
N TYR A 37 -4.84 0.30 4.57
CA TYR A 37 -6.06 -0.32 5.04
C TYR A 37 -5.73 -1.72 5.52
N THR A 38 -5.96 -2.02 6.79
CA THR A 38 -5.70 -3.35 7.36
C THR A 38 -6.89 -4.29 7.10
N ARG A 39 -6.69 -5.58 7.37
CA ARG A 39 -7.78 -6.58 7.31
C ARG A 39 -8.93 -6.26 8.28
N GLU A 40 -8.66 -5.50 9.34
CA GLU A 40 -9.61 -5.14 10.39
C GLU A 40 -10.33 -3.80 10.09
N ASN A 41 -10.17 -3.27 8.86
CA ASN A 41 -10.68 -1.97 8.42
C ASN A 41 -10.11 -0.77 9.19
N GLU A 42 -8.97 -0.94 9.85
CA GLU A 42 -8.21 0.20 10.36
C GLU A 42 -7.46 0.88 9.22
N ILE A 43 -7.29 2.19 9.32
CA ILE A 43 -6.57 3.01 8.36
C ILE A 43 -5.38 3.63 9.08
N LEU A 44 -4.18 3.38 8.56
CA LEU A 44 -2.94 3.92 9.09
C LEU A 44 -2.24 4.71 7.99
N ASP A 45 -1.76 5.92 8.29
CA ASP A 45 -0.79 6.55 7.40
C ASP A 45 0.52 5.74 7.44
N ILE A 46 1.12 5.47 6.28
CA ILE A 46 2.38 4.70 6.19
C ILE A 46 3.51 5.27 7.08
N ARG A 47 3.49 6.58 7.37
CA ARG A 47 4.45 7.25 8.25
C ARG A 47 4.25 6.94 9.73
N GLU A 48 3.06 6.47 10.11
CA GLU A 48 2.71 6.07 11.47
C GLU A 48 2.94 4.56 11.70
N THR A 49 3.50 3.85 10.72
CA THR A 49 3.87 2.44 10.92
C THR A 49 4.87 2.29 12.06
N LYS A 50 4.59 1.33 12.95
CA LYS A 50 5.46 1.01 14.09
C LYS A 50 6.64 0.14 13.69
N ASP A 51 6.46 -0.70 12.66
CA ASP A 51 7.50 -1.57 12.10
C ASP A 51 7.85 -1.12 10.69
N VAL A 52 8.82 -0.19 10.64
CA VAL A 52 9.26 0.44 9.40
C VAL A 52 9.97 -0.56 8.49
N ASP A 53 10.79 -1.46 9.04
CA ASP A 53 11.54 -2.45 8.26
C ASP A 53 10.57 -3.42 7.56
N TYR A 54 9.58 -3.93 8.30
CA TYR A 54 8.52 -4.76 7.73
C TYR A 54 7.74 -4.04 6.62
N THR A 55 7.38 -2.77 6.85
CA THR A 55 6.59 -1.98 5.90
C THR A 55 7.38 -1.67 4.62
N ILE A 56 8.64 -1.24 4.76
CA ILE A 56 9.51 -0.97 3.61
C ILE A 56 9.84 -2.27 2.86
N GLY A 57 9.98 -3.40 3.56
CA GLY A 57 10.23 -4.71 2.97
C GLY A 57 9.20 -5.11 1.91
N PHE A 58 7.94 -4.72 2.09
CA PHE A 58 6.90 -4.94 1.06
C PHE A 58 7.15 -4.19 -0.24
N THR A 59 7.81 -3.03 -0.20
CA THR A 59 8.13 -2.25 -1.40
C THR A 59 9.19 -2.92 -2.28
N PHE A 60 9.90 -3.93 -1.77
CA PHE A 60 10.85 -4.72 -2.55
C PHE A 60 10.22 -5.93 -3.24
N ARG A 61 8.93 -6.19 -3.01
CA ARG A 61 8.22 -7.29 -3.64
C ARG A 61 7.78 -6.98 -5.06
N ASP A 62 7.71 -8.02 -5.87
CA ASP A 62 7.38 -7.96 -7.30
C ASP A 62 5.99 -8.54 -7.64
N ASP A 63 5.20 -8.87 -6.64
CA ASP A 63 3.89 -9.54 -6.75
C ASP A 63 2.71 -8.67 -6.33
N TRP A 64 2.85 -7.34 -6.33
CA TRP A 64 1.72 -6.43 -6.10
C TRP A 64 0.60 -6.57 -7.16
N GLU A 65 -0.64 -6.41 -6.74
CA GLU A 65 -1.83 -6.52 -7.58
C GLU A 65 -2.71 -5.28 -7.43
N LEU A 66 -3.48 -4.93 -8.47
CA LEU A 66 -4.55 -3.95 -8.32
C LEU A 66 -5.72 -4.59 -7.58
N VAL A 67 -6.35 -3.85 -6.67
CA VAL A 67 -7.63 -4.26 -6.10
C VAL A 67 -8.71 -4.12 -7.17
N LYS A 68 -9.56 -5.14 -7.30
CA LYS A 68 -10.70 -5.16 -8.23
C LYS A 68 -11.94 -4.54 -7.60
#